data_AF-A0A924MMP2-F1
#
_entry.id   AF-A0A924MMP2-F1
#
_cell.length_a   1.000
_cell.length_b   1.000
_cell.length_c   1.000
_cell.angle_alpha   90.00
_cell.angle_beta   90.00
_cell.angle_gamma   90.00
#
_symmetry.space_group_name_H-M   'P 1'
#
loop_
_entity.id
_entity.type
_entity.pdbx_description
1 polymer ?
#
loop_
_entity_poly.entity_id
_entity_poly.type
_entity_poly.pdbx_seq_one_letter_code
_entity_poly.pdbx_strand_id
1 'polypeptide(L)' 'MKTYESIPARRVAFLGLGVMGYPMAGHLARAGHAVTVYNRSAAKAQAWVAEYGGTAAATPREAAAGAEFV' A
#
# COMPACT_ATOMS: atom_id res chain seq x y z
N MET A 1 -2.25 16.15 24.98
CA MET A 1 -2.53 14.98 24.12
C MET A 1 -2.92 15.51 22.76
N LYS A 2 -2.29 15.09 21.67
CA LYS A 2 -2.74 15.46 20.32
C LYS A 2 -3.87 14.51 19.91
N THR A 3 -5.02 15.04 19.55
CA THR A 3 -6.14 14.29 18.99
C THR A 3 -6.23 14.59 17.50
N TYR A 4 -6.29 13.55 16.68
CA TYR A 4 -6.47 13.66 15.24
C TYR A 4 -7.86 13.14 14.89
N GLU A 5 -8.52 13.85 13.98
CA GLU A 5 -9.81 13.40 13.44
C GLU A 5 -9.61 12.16 12.55
N SER A 6 -10.55 11.22 12.63
CA SER A 6 -10.55 10.06 11.73
C SER A 6 -10.86 10.52 10.31
N ILE A 7 -10.16 9.95 9.33
CA ILE A 7 -10.39 10.25 7.92
C ILE A 7 -11.05 9.06 7.22
N PRO A 8 -11.84 9.30 6.16
CA PRO A 8 -12.31 8.22 5.31
C PRO A 8 -11.14 7.51 4.63
N ALA A 9 -11.40 6.28 4.17
CA ALA A 9 -10.48 5.52 3.34
C ALA A 9 -9.97 6.32 2.13
N ARG A 10 -8.73 6.06 1.73
CA ARG A 10 -8.00 6.78 0.67
C ARG A 10 -7.30 5.81 -0.26
N ARG A 11 -6.96 6.27 -1.46
CA ARG A 11 -6.14 5.50 -2.42
C ARG A 11 -4.67 5.82 -2.20
N VAL A 12 -3.89 4.81 -1.86
CA VAL A 12 -2.48 4.95 -1.48
C VAL A 12 -1.63 4.02 -2.33
N ALA A 13 -0.57 4.57 -2.95
CA ALA A 13 0.50 3.76 -3.49
C ALA A 13 1.53 3.50 -2.39
N PHE A 14 2.11 2.31 -2.33
CA PHE A 14 3.22 2.03 -1.41
C PHE A 14 4.38 1.40 -2.19
N LEU A 15 5.49 2.15 -2.30
CA LEU A 15 6.63 1.77 -3.12
C LEU A 15 7.76 1.20 -2.25
N GLY A 16 7.87 -0.12 -2.23
CA GLY A 16 8.93 -0.85 -1.53
C GLY A 16 8.40 -1.70 -0.38
N LEU A 17 8.63 -3.01 -0.48
CA LEU A 17 8.15 -4.00 0.49
C LEU A 17 9.33 -4.68 1.18
N GLY A 18 10.14 -3.86 1.84
CA GLY A 18 11.21 -4.31 2.75
C GLY A 18 10.66 -4.72 4.11
N VAL A 19 11.55 -4.90 5.08
CA VAL A 19 11.20 -5.32 6.46
C VAL A 19 10.18 -4.38 7.10
N MET A 20 10.31 -3.06 6.87
CA MET A 20 9.35 -2.08 7.38
C MET A 20 8.15 -1.90 6.44
N GLY A 21 8.40 -1.77 5.13
CA GLY A 21 7.35 -1.42 4.17
C GLY A 21 6.25 -2.46 4.05
N TYR A 22 6.58 -3.75 4.16
CA TYR A 22 5.62 -4.84 4.04
C TYR A 22 4.50 -4.78 5.10
N PRO A 23 4.80 -4.75 6.41
CA PRO A 23 3.76 -4.59 7.44
C PRO A 23 3.12 -3.18 7.45
N MET A 24 3.87 -2.12 7.09
CA MET A 24 3.30 -0.77 7.01
C MET A 24 2.18 -0.67 5.96
N ALA A 25 2.43 -1.16 4.75
CA ALA A 25 1.40 -1.25 3.71
C ALA A 25 0.22 -2.11 4.18
N GLY A 26 0.51 -3.22 4.87
CA GLY A 26 -0.50 -4.10 5.45
C GLY A 26 -1.40 -3.41 6.48
N HIS A 27 -0.84 -2.54 7.33
CA HIS A 27 -1.62 -1.74 8.28
C HIS A 27 -2.53 -0.74 7.56
N LEU A 28 -2.07 -0.11 6.48
CA LEU A 28 -2.91 0.80 5.68
C LEU A 28 -4.09 0.04 5.05
N ALA A 29 -3.85 -1.15 4.50
CA ALA A 29 -4.89 -1.99 3.94
C ALA A 29 -5.92 -2.42 5.00
N ARG A 30 -5.45 -2.88 6.17
CA ARG A 30 -6.32 -3.25 7.31
C ARG A 30 -7.10 -2.07 7.89
N ALA A 31 -6.56 -0.86 7.81
CA ALA A 31 -7.27 0.36 8.17
C ALA A 31 -8.34 0.77 7.13
N GLY A 32 -8.49 0.02 6.04
CA GLY A 32 -9.50 0.22 5.00
C GLY A 32 -9.06 1.09 3.83
N HIS A 33 -7.79 1.53 3.78
CA HIS A 33 -7.28 2.25 2.61
C HIS A 33 -7.17 1.31 1.40
N ALA A 34 -7.44 1.85 0.20
CA ALA A 34 -7.22 1.14 -1.05
C ALA A 34 -5.74 1.23 -1.40
N VAL A 35 -4.99 0.18 -1.11
CA VAL A 35 -3.52 0.16 -1.25
C VAL A 35 -3.11 -0.55 -2.55
N THR A 36 -2.32 0.15 -3.36
CA THR A 36 -1.60 -0.42 -4.51
C THR A 36 -0.12 -0.47 -4.19
N VAL A 37 0.47 -1.66 -4.15
CA VAL A 37 1.89 -1.84 -3.85
C VAL A 37 2.72 -2.00 -5.12
N TYR A 38 3.96 -1.55 -5.04
CA TYR A 38 5.01 -1.92 -5.99
C TYR A 38 6.26 -2.33 -5.23
N ASN A 39 6.96 -3.32 -5.76
CA ASN A 39 8.30 -3.67 -5.30
C ASN A 39 9.12 -4.20 -6.48
N ARG A 40 10.43 -3.90 -6.49
CA ARG A 40 11.34 -4.38 -7.56
C ARG A 40 11.24 -5.88 -7.80
N SER A 41 11.09 -6.67 -6.73
CA SER A 41 10.78 -8.10 -6.82
C SER A 41 9.27 -8.29 -6.81
N ALA A 42 8.69 -8.60 -7.98
CA ALA A 42 7.25 -8.77 -8.15
C ALA A 42 6.66 -9.84 -7.21
N ALA A 43 7.41 -10.93 -6.95
CA ALA A 43 6.98 -11.98 -6.03
C ALA A 43 6.63 -11.46 -4.62
N LYS A 44 7.32 -10.42 -4.12
CA LYS A 44 6.99 -9.81 -2.82
C LYS A 44 5.68 -9.02 -2.87
N ALA A 45 5.41 -8.31 -3.97
CA ALA A 45 4.16 -7.58 -4.16
C ALA A 45 2.97 -8.54 -4.26
N GLN A 46 3.14 -9.65 -4.99
CA GLN A 46 2.12 -10.70 -5.11
C GLN A 46 1.86 -11.41 -3.78
N ALA A 47 2.92 -11.75 -3.02
CA ALA A 47 2.77 -12.31 -1.67
C ALA A 47 2.00 -11.35 -0.74
N TRP A 48 2.32 -10.06 -0.80
CA TRP A 48 1.61 -9.04 -0.04
C TRP A 48 0.13 -8.96 -0.41
N VAL A 49 -0.20 -9.01 -1.71
CA VAL A 49 -1.61 -9.03 -2.17
C VAL A 49 -2.35 -10.25 -1.64
N ALA A 50 -1.73 -11.43 -1.69
CA ALA A 50 -2.32 -12.66 -1.17
C ALA A 50 -2.58 -12.61 0.34
N GLU A 51 -1.76 -11.87 1.10
CA GLU A 51 -1.88 -11.77 2.56
C GLU A 51 -2.85 -10.67 3.02
N TYR A 52 -2.89 -9.52 2.34
CA TYR A 52 -3.61 -8.32 2.82
C TYR A 52 -4.79 -7.87 1.94
N GLY A 53 -4.93 -8.39 0.71
CA GLY A 53 -6.09 -8.10 -0.15
C GLY A 53 -6.11 -6.71 -0.80
N GLY A 54 -4.97 -6.23 -1.34
CA GLY A 54 -4.88 -5.02 -2.17
C GLY A 54 -4.45 -5.30 -3.61
N THR A 55 -3.84 -4.31 -4.28
CA THR A 55 -3.41 -4.43 -5.69
C THR A 55 -1.89 -4.38 -5.80
N ALA A 56 -1.30 -5.11 -6.74
CA ALA A 56 0.11 -4.99 -7.11
C ALA A 56 0.25 -4.40 -8.51
N ALA A 57 1.15 -3.43 -8.68
CA ALA A 57 1.47 -2.83 -9.98
C ALA A 57 2.84 -3.29 -10.51
N ALA A 58 3.04 -3.27 -11.83
CA ALA A 58 4.29 -3.72 -12.45
C ALA A 58 5.38 -2.64 -12.42
N THR A 59 5.00 -1.36 -12.30
CA THR A 59 5.92 -0.22 -12.22
C THR A 59 5.51 0.78 -11.12
N PRO A 60 6.45 1.60 -10.60
CA PRO A 60 6.11 2.69 -9.69
C PRO A 60 5.09 3.67 -10.29
N ARG A 61 5.19 3.92 -11.59
CA ARG A 61 4.27 4.80 -12.34
C ARG A 61 2.85 4.28 -12.28
N GLU A 62 2.67 2.99 -12.52
CA GLU A 62 1.35 2.33 -12.45
C GLU A 62 0.82 2.31 -11.02
N ALA A 63 1.66 2.03 -10.01
CA ALA A 63 1.23 2.07 -8.61
C ALA A 63 0.71 3.46 -8.20
N ALA A 64 1.41 4.52 -8.63
CA ALA A 64 1.02 5.91 -8.33
C ALA A 64 -0.17 6.41 -9.16
N ALA A 65 -0.59 5.69 -10.20
CA ALA A 65 -1.66 6.13 -11.08
C ALA A 65 -3.00 6.20 -10.31
N GLY A 66 -3.50 7.41 -10.10
CA GLY A 66 -4.72 7.66 -9.35
C GLY A 66 -4.58 7.51 -7.83
N ALA A 67 -3.36 7.33 -7.30
CA ALA A 67 -3.15 7.41 -5.86
C ALA A 67 -3.24 8.87 -5.38
N GLU A 68 -3.78 9.09 -4.19
CA GLU A 68 -3.77 10.40 -3.51
C GLU A 68 -2.46 10.63 -2.76
N PHE A 69 -1.81 9.54 -2.35
CA PHE A 69 -0.53 9.51 -1.64
C PHE A 69 0.35 8.39 -2.19
N VAL A 70 1.67 8.58 -2.16
CA VAL A 70 2.70 7.61 -2.61
C VAL A 70 3.72 7.37 -1.51
#